data_AF-A0AB35YUK6-F1
#
_entry.id   AF-A0AB35YUK6-F1
#
_cell.length_a   1.000
_cell.length_b   1.000
_cell.length_c   1.000
_cell.angle_alpha   90.00
_cell.angle_beta   90.00
_cell.angle_gamma   90.00
#
_symmetry.space_group_name_H-M   'P 1'
#
loop_
_entity.id
_entity.type
_entity.pdbx_description
1 polymer ?
#
loop_
_entity_poly.entity_id
_entity_poly.type
_entity_poly.pdbx_seq_one_letter_code
_entity_poly.pdbx_strand_id
1 'polypeptide(L)'
;MKRLFKIFGAAAFVFLLGIGLGCEESKEISTYNYNHWEDHYVTSEDFLSTQDSLTAGKTYLSIYSHIYSISMKQSQSLTAMVSLRNVSDTDTIYISKADYYNTKGELIRNYFKQPIYLNPLETVEIVIDERDNHGGSGANFIFKWTTKATTPEPYFEAIMTSLRSSQGLSFTTVGRRVE
;
A
#
# COMPACT_ATOMS: atom_id res chain seq x y z
N MET A 1 -57.33 -25.43 -25.38
CA MET A 1 -55.85 -25.50 -25.51
C MET A 1 -55.16 -24.21 -26.01
N LYS A 2 -55.83 -23.26 -26.70
CA LYS A 2 -55.17 -22.03 -27.21
C LYS A 2 -54.98 -20.88 -26.19
N ARG A 3 -55.69 -20.89 -25.04
CA ARG A 3 -55.56 -19.85 -23.99
C ARG A 3 -54.46 -20.13 -22.96
N LEU A 4 -54.07 -21.39 -22.75
CA LEU A 4 -52.99 -21.76 -21.82
C LEU A 4 -51.60 -21.36 -22.36
N PHE A 5 -51.40 -21.41 -23.68
CA PHE A 5 -50.11 -21.08 -24.31
C PHE A 5 -49.79 -19.57 -24.31
N LYS A 6 -50.81 -18.69 -24.26
CA LYS A 6 -50.60 -17.24 -24.17
C LYS A 6 -50.14 -16.78 -22.78
N ILE A 7 -50.51 -17.51 -21.72
CA ILE A 7 -50.13 -17.18 -20.35
C ILE A 7 -48.68 -17.59 -20.09
N PHE A 8 -48.24 -18.72 -20.63
CA PHE A 8 -46.83 -19.14 -20.56
C PHE A 8 -45.87 -18.24 -21.35
N GLY A 9 -46.32 -17.70 -22.49
CA GLY A 9 -45.52 -16.76 -23.28
C GLY A 9 -45.31 -15.40 -22.59
N ALA A 10 -46.28 -14.94 -21.80
CA ALA A 10 -46.15 -13.67 -21.07
C ALA A 10 -45.27 -13.80 -19.81
N ALA A 11 -45.30 -14.96 -19.13
CA ALA A 11 -44.49 -15.20 -17.94
C ALA A 11 -42.99 -15.33 -18.25
N ALA A 12 -42.62 -15.87 -19.41
CA ALA A 12 -41.23 -15.99 -19.84
C ALA A 12 -40.58 -14.63 -20.20
N PHE A 13 -41.38 -13.65 -20.65
CA PHE A 13 -40.85 -12.34 -21.06
C PHE A 13 -40.60 -11.40 -19.86
N VAL A 14 -41.34 -11.58 -18.76
CA VAL A 14 -41.12 -10.81 -17.51
C VAL A 14 -39.92 -11.34 -16.73
N PHE A 15 -39.57 -12.63 -16.86
CA PHE A 15 -38.42 -13.22 -16.19
C PHE A 15 -37.07 -12.87 -16.86
N LEU A 16 -37.08 -12.48 -18.13
CA LEU A 16 -35.88 -12.09 -18.90
C LEU A 16 -35.51 -10.61 -18.77
N LEU A 17 -36.37 -9.76 -18.22
CA LEU A 17 -36.09 -8.33 -18.03
C LEU A 17 -35.49 -7.98 -16.66
N GLY A 18 -35.38 -8.95 -15.75
CA GLY A 18 -34.97 -8.74 -14.35
C GLY A 18 -33.50 -8.98 -14.04
N ILE A 19 -32.66 -9.34 -15.02
CA ILE A 19 -31.26 -9.66 -14.75
C ILE A 19 -30.40 -8.40 -14.96
N GLY A 20 -30.21 -7.68 -13.86
CA GLY A 20 -28.88 -7.20 -13.52
C GLY A 20 -28.44 -5.89 -14.16
N LEU A 21 -29.15 -4.79 -13.87
CA LEU A 21 -28.45 -3.56 -13.52
C LEU A 21 -27.86 -3.71 -12.11
N GLY A 22 -26.99 -4.72 -11.95
CA GLY A 22 -26.04 -4.75 -10.85
C GLY A 22 -24.99 -3.73 -11.23
N CYS A 23 -25.19 -2.49 -10.81
CA CYS A 23 -24.09 -1.53 -10.77
C CYS A 23 -23.05 -2.17 -9.85
N GLU A 24 -22.00 -2.74 -10.43
CA GLU A 24 -20.85 -3.20 -9.67
C GLU A 24 -20.19 -1.93 -9.15
N GLU A 25 -20.67 -1.48 -7.99
CA GLU A 25 -20.01 -0.47 -7.20
C GLU A 25 -18.61 -1.01 -6.97
N SER A 26 -17.63 -0.40 -7.63
CA SER A 26 -16.23 -0.74 -7.47
C SER A 26 -15.94 -0.55 -5.99
N LYS A 27 -15.93 -1.64 -5.24
CA LYS A 27 -15.48 -1.64 -3.86
C LYS A 27 -14.08 -1.05 -3.91
N GLU A 28 -13.93 0.20 -3.50
CA GLU A 28 -12.64 0.71 -3.11
C GLU A 28 -12.08 -0.36 -2.18
N ILE A 29 -10.95 -0.96 -2.55
CA ILE A 29 -10.19 -1.79 -1.63
C ILE A 29 -9.57 -0.79 -0.64
N SER A 30 -10.42 -0.22 0.21
CA SER A 30 -10.02 0.56 1.35
C SER A 30 -9.58 -0.46 2.39
N THR A 31 -8.32 -0.86 2.32
CA THR A 31 -7.58 -1.40 3.46
C THR A 31 -7.45 -0.28 4.50
N TYR A 32 -8.57 0.09 5.12
CA TYR A 32 -8.64 1.06 6.20
C TYR A 32 -8.58 0.30 7.53
N ASN A 33 -7.78 0.85 8.45
CA ASN A 33 -7.58 0.47 9.85
C ASN A 33 -6.63 -0.68 10.17
N TYR A 34 -5.35 -0.32 10.32
CA TYR A 34 -4.54 -0.71 11.50
C TYR A 34 -3.33 0.21 11.75
N ASN A 35 -3.04 1.13 10.83
CA ASN A 35 -1.79 1.88 10.84
C ASN A 35 -2.09 3.34 11.13
N HIS A 36 -2.27 3.67 12.41
CA HIS A 36 -2.68 4.97 12.94
C HIS A 36 -1.65 6.10 12.73
N TRP A 37 -1.01 6.21 11.56
CA TRP A 37 -0.06 7.30 11.28
C TRP A 37 -0.74 8.68 11.35
N GLU A 38 -2.08 8.74 11.31
CA GLU A 38 -2.85 9.95 11.56
C GLU A 38 -2.59 10.53 12.97
N ASP A 39 -2.26 9.67 13.93
CA ASP A 39 -1.92 10.07 15.30
C ASP A 39 -0.49 10.65 15.38
N HIS A 40 0.30 10.47 14.32
CA HIS A 40 1.70 10.92 14.22
C HIS A 40 1.85 12.17 13.36
N TYR A 41 0.75 12.76 12.92
CA TYR A 41 0.83 13.94 12.07
C TYR A 41 1.51 15.11 12.76
N VAL A 42 2.50 15.68 12.09
CA VAL A 42 3.26 16.82 12.59
C VAL A 42 2.39 18.07 12.48
N THR A 43 2.27 18.81 13.59
CA THR A 43 1.63 20.12 13.55
C THR A 43 2.52 21.11 12.81
N SER A 44 1.94 22.13 12.19
CA SER A 44 2.71 23.17 11.49
C SER A 44 3.73 23.89 12.38
N GLU A 45 3.50 23.92 13.70
CA GLU A 45 4.37 24.58 14.68
C GLU A 45 5.63 23.75 14.97
N ASP A 46 5.51 22.42 15.07
CA ASP A 46 6.63 21.51 15.33
C ASP A 46 7.56 21.36 14.11
N PHE A 47 6.99 21.41 12.91
CA PHE A 47 7.77 21.28 11.68
C PHE A 47 8.62 22.54 11.37
N LEU A 48 8.12 23.73 11.71
CA LEU A 48 8.83 24.99 11.47
C LEU A 48 9.94 25.26 12.48
N SER A 49 9.82 24.76 13.71
CA SER A 49 10.84 24.93 14.75
C SER A 49 12.07 24.02 14.55
N THR A 50 11.93 22.97 13.74
CA THR A 50 12.98 21.97 13.51
C THR A 50 13.71 22.11 12.18
N GLN A 51 13.17 22.86 11.20
CA GLN A 51 13.68 22.91 9.82
C GLN A 51 15.14 23.36 9.64
N ASP A 52 15.61 24.33 10.44
CA ASP A 52 16.92 24.97 10.21
C ASP A 52 18.14 24.04 10.46
N SER A 53 17.93 22.84 11.02
CA SER A 53 19.02 21.89 11.35
C SER A 53 18.78 20.46 10.85
N LEU A 54 17.79 20.25 9.97
CA LEU A 54 17.46 18.92 9.46
C LEU A 54 18.12 18.63 8.11
N THR A 55 18.65 17.42 7.99
CA THR A 55 19.10 16.83 6.73
C THR A 55 17.94 16.10 6.06
N ALA A 56 17.67 16.45 4.81
CA ALA A 56 16.66 15.77 4.00
C ALA A 56 17.21 14.52 3.30
N GLY A 57 16.33 13.56 3.08
CA GLY A 57 16.66 12.30 2.44
C GLY A 57 15.53 11.68 1.66
N LYS A 58 15.90 10.75 0.77
CA LYS A 58 14.98 9.95 -0.02
C LYS A 58 15.41 8.49 0.00
N THR A 59 14.47 7.59 0.20
CA THR A 59 14.72 6.14 0.20
C THR A 59 13.78 5.46 -0.78
N TYR A 60 14.33 4.61 -1.64
CA TYR A 60 13.60 3.74 -2.56
C TYR A 60 13.45 2.36 -1.92
N LEU A 61 12.25 1.78 -1.94
CA LEU A 61 11.99 0.42 -1.46
C LEU A 61 11.19 -0.36 -2.51
N SER A 62 11.73 -1.48 -2.98
CA SER A 62 11.02 -2.39 -3.90
C SER A 62 9.88 -3.09 -3.19
N ILE A 63 8.71 -3.20 -3.83
CA ILE A 63 7.55 -3.96 -3.35
C ILE A 63 7.01 -4.83 -4.47
N TYR A 64 6.51 -6.01 -4.14
CA TYR A 64 5.94 -6.93 -5.11
C TYR A 64 4.51 -7.26 -4.72
N SER A 65 3.53 -6.81 -5.51
CA SER A 65 2.13 -7.28 -5.37
C SER A 65 1.98 -8.70 -5.87
N HIS A 66 2.85 -9.13 -6.80
CA HIS A 66 2.99 -10.52 -7.21
C HIS A 66 4.41 -10.79 -7.72
N ILE A 67 4.77 -12.07 -7.74
CA ILE A 67 5.97 -12.57 -8.42
C ILE A 67 5.60 -13.62 -9.45
N TYR A 68 6.46 -13.83 -10.45
CA TYR A 68 6.29 -14.89 -11.43
C TYR A 68 6.82 -16.22 -10.91
N SER A 69 6.11 -17.30 -11.25
CA SER A 69 6.53 -18.68 -10.99
C SER A 69 6.68 -19.40 -12.31
N ILE A 70 7.83 -20.03 -12.56
CA ILE A 70 8.18 -20.83 -13.76
C ILE A 70 8.20 -20.02 -15.08
N SER A 71 7.20 -19.18 -15.37
CA SER A 71 7.07 -18.35 -16.57
C SER A 71 6.25 -17.08 -16.28
N MET A 72 6.25 -16.12 -17.21
CA MET A 72 5.44 -14.89 -17.08
C MET A 72 3.92 -15.13 -17.11
N LYS A 73 3.46 -16.33 -17.49
CA LYS A 73 2.03 -16.68 -17.53
C LYS A 73 1.48 -17.12 -16.18
N GLN A 74 2.36 -17.44 -15.24
CA GLN A 74 1.98 -17.92 -13.92
C GLN A 74 2.60 -17.01 -12.88
N SER A 75 1.75 -16.40 -12.06
CA SER A 75 2.16 -15.51 -10.98
C SER A 75 1.47 -15.88 -9.68
N GLN A 76 2.04 -15.40 -8.58
CA GLN A 76 1.52 -15.57 -7.23
C GLN A 76 1.42 -14.19 -6.59
N SER A 77 0.20 -13.81 -6.18
CA SER A 77 -0.04 -12.59 -5.42
C SER A 77 0.59 -12.66 -4.04
N LEU A 78 0.93 -11.50 -3.49
CA LEU A 78 1.62 -11.34 -2.22
C LEU A 78 0.94 -10.25 -1.39
N THR A 79 0.83 -10.46 -0.09
CA THR A 79 0.65 -9.36 0.87
C THR A 79 2.01 -8.71 1.10
N ALA A 80 2.07 -7.38 1.11
CA ALA A 80 3.28 -6.66 1.47
C ALA A 80 3.08 -5.89 2.77
N MET A 81 3.90 -6.18 3.78
CA MET A 81 3.99 -5.42 5.02
C MET A 81 5.26 -4.57 4.97
N VAL A 82 5.09 -3.26 4.95
CA VAL A 82 6.16 -2.27 4.86
C VAL A 82 6.36 -1.66 6.24
N SER A 83 7.56 -1.70 6.78
CA SER A 83 7.89 -1.14 8.08
C SER A 83 8.76 0.11 7.91
N LEU A 84 8.30 1.22 8.48
CA LEU A 84 9.00 2.50 8.57
C LEU A 84 9.52 2.61 9.99
N ARG A 85 10.83 2.50 10.19
CA ARG A 85 11.44 2.41 11.51
C ARG A 85 12.31 3.63 11.81
N ASN A 86 12.13 4.19 12.99
CA ASN A 86 13.16 5.01 13.61
C ASN A 86 14.17 4.10 14.29
N VAL A 87 15.43 4.10 13.82
CA VAL A 87 16.50 3.31 14.44
C VAL A 87 17.33 4.11 15.44
N SER A 88 17.02 5.40 15.62
CA SER A 88 17.56 6.18 16.73
C SER A 88 16.86 5.80 18.03
N ASP A 89 17.64 5.66 19.09
CA ASP A 89 17.18 5.47 20.47
C ASP A 89 17.03 6.78 21.25
N THR A 90 17.38 7.92 20.63
CA THR A 90 17.38 9.23 21.29
C THR A 90 16.52 10.28 20.60
N ASP A 91 16.50 10.30 19.27
CA ASP A 91 15.91 11.39 18.49
C ASP A 91 14.66 10.96 17.74
N THR A 92 13.72 11.89 17.61
CA THR A 92 12.57 11.77 16.71
C THR A 92 13.00 12.04 15.27
N ILE A 93 12.43 11.27 14.33
CA ILE A 93 12.60 11.47 12.88
C ILE A 93 11.29 11.87 12.23
N TYR A 94 11.35 12.42 11.02
CA TYR A 94 10.15 12.83 10.31
C TYR A 94 10.11 12.23 8.92
N ILE A 95 8.93 11.76 8.51
CA ILE A 95 8.68 11.19 7.19
C ILE A 95 7.59 12.02 6.52
N SER A 96 7.98 12.74 5.48
CA SER A 96 7.12 13.70 4.78
C SER A 96 6.31 13.06 3.64
N LYS A 97 6.80 11.95 3.06
CA LYS A 97 6.14 11.24 1.97
C LYS A 97 6.35 9.73 2.05
N ALA A 98 5.34 9.00 1.59
CA ALA A 98 5.34 7.56 1.33
C ALA A 98 4.53 7.34 0.05
N ASP A 99 5.22 7.48 -1.08
CA ASP A 99 4.63 7.52 -2.42
C ASP A 99 4.76 6.14 -3.05
N TYR A 100 3.64 5.49 -3.36
CA TYR A 100 3.57 4.13 -3.89
C TYR A 100 3.36 4.12 -5.40
N TYR A 101 4.29 3.52 -6.14
CA TYR A 101 4.31 3.48 -7.60
C TYR A 101 4.10 2.06 -8.13
N ASN A 102 3.46 1.95 -9.29
CA ASN A 102 3.31 0.67 -9.99
C ASN A 102 4.55 0.30 -10.81
N THR A 103 4.51 -0.88 -11.43
CA THR A 103 5.55 -1.43 -12.30
C THR A 103 5.93 -0.53 -13.49
N LYS A 104 5.04 0.38 -13.91
CA LYS A 104 5.30 1.35 -15.00
C LYS A 104 5.88 2.67 -14.49
N GLY A 105 6.04 2.84 -13.17
CA GLY A 105 6.48 4.09 -12.56
C GLY A 105 5.35 5.12 -12.38
N GLU A 106 4.09 4.71 -12.47
CA GLU A 106 2.94 5.59 -12.25
C GLU A 106 2.60 5.62 -10.76
N LEU A 107 2.36 6.81 -10.20
CA LEU A 107 1.97 6.98 -8.80
C LEU A 107 0.56 6.40 -8.59
N ILE A 108 0.44 5.42 -7.71
CA ILE A 108 -0.83 4.79 -7.32
C ILE A 108 -1.44 5.55 -6.15
N ARG A 109 -0.66 5.76 -5.08
CA ARG A 109 -1.14 6.26 -3.79
C ARG A 109 -0.07 7.07 -3.07
N ASN A 110 -0.50 8.12 -2.37
CA ASN A 110 0.28 8.76 -1.31
C ASN A 110 -0.33 8.34 0.02
N TYR A 111 0.45 7.68 0.88
CA TYR A 111 -0.09 7.18 2.16
C TYR A 111 -0.20 8.27 3.23
N PHE A 112 0.59 9.34 3.14
CA PHE A 112 0.56 10.44 4.10
C PHE A 112 -0.04 11.71 3.49
N LYS A 113 -1.06 12.25 4.14
CA LYS A 113 -1.66 13.55 3.79
C LYS A 113 -0.75 14.71 4.22
N GLN A 114 -0.06 14.55 5.34
CA GLN A 114 0.89 15.48 5.92
C GLN A 114 2.06 14.71 6.55
N PRO A 115 3.22 15.36 6.80
CA PRO A 115 4.36 14.70 7.42
C PRO A 115 3.98 14.03 8.74
N ILE A 116 4.61 12.91 9.02
CA ILE A 116 4.50 12.20 10.29
C ILE A 116 5.83 12.24 11.03
N TYR A 117 5.79 12.17 12.36
CA TYR A 117 6.97 11.94 13.18
C TYR A 117 7.00 10.49 13.68
N LEU A 118 8.20 9.94 13.87
CA LEU A 118 8.39 8.68 14.59
C LEU A 118 9.27 8.90 15.81
N ASN A 119 8.76 8.53 16.98
CA ASN A 119 9.49 8.54 18.25
C ASN A 119 10.73 7.64 18.17
N PRO A 120 11.70 7.80 19.08
CA PRO A 120 12.85 6.89 19.17
C PRO A 120 12.39 5.42 19.22
N LEU A 121 13.00 4.58 18.39
CA LEU A 121 12.71 3.15 18.24
C LEU A 121 11.28 2.80 17.75
N GLU A 122 10.47 3.79 17.37
CA GLU A 122 9.11 3.57 16.90
C GLU A 122 9.08 2.99 15.49
N THR A 123 8.04 2.18 15.23
CA THR A 123 7.76 1.62 13.91
C THR A 123 6.31 1.90 13.53
N VAL A 124 6.12 2.41 12.32
CA VAL A 124 4.82 2.50 11.66
C VAL A 124 4.81 1.55 10.47
N GLU A 125 3.68 0.87 10.25
CA GLU A 125 3.56 -0.11 9.18
C GLU A 125 2.60 0.35 8.08
N ILE A 126 2.80 -0.14 6.86
CA ILE A 126 1.85 -0.03 5.76
C ILE A 126 1.60 -1.45 5.26
N VAL A 127 0.33 -1.88 5.21
CA VAL A 127 -0.04 -3.22 4.72
C VAL A 127 -0.78 -3.08 3.40
N ILE A 128 -0.26 -3.72 2.36
CA ILE A 128 -0.89 -3.85 1.05
C ILE A 128 -1.47 -5.26 0.96
N ASP A 129 -2.80 -5.36 0.87
CA ASP A 129 -3.54 -6.62 0.78
C ASP A 129 -3.17 -7.38 -0.50
N GLU A 130 -3.13 -8.71 -0.42
CA GLU A 130 -2.83 -9.58 -1.55
C GLU A 130 -3.74 -9.36 -2.78
N ARG A 131 -4.97 -8.89 -2.59
CA ARG A 131 -5.92 -8.58 -3.67
C ARG A 131 -5.58 -7.28 -4.40
N ASP A 132 -4.69 -6.48 -3.84
CA ASP A 132 -4.26 -5.22 -4.42
C ASP A 132 -3.18 -5.43 -5.50
N ASN A 133 -3.65 -5.63 -6.73
CA ASN A 133 -2.80 -5.93 -7.87
C ASN A 133 -2.28 -4.69 -8.62
N HIS A 134 -2.62 -3.48 -8.17
CA HIS A 134 -2.26 -2.23 -8.86
C HIS A 134 -0.74 -2.01 -8.96
N GLY A 135 0.04 -2.51 -7.99
CA GLY A 135 1.49 -2.42 -7.98
C GLY A 135 2.17 -3.23 -9.09
N GLY A 136 1.69 -4.44 -9.31
CA GLY A 136 2.33 -5.42 -10.19
C GLY A 136 3.64 -5.99 -9.62
N SER A 137 4.51 -6.49 -10.50
CA SER A 137 5.76 -7.19 -10.15
C SER A 137 6.98 -6.27 -10.00
N GLY A 138 6.83 -4.96 -10.20
CA GLY A 138 7.89 -3.97 -10.08
C GLY A 138 7.45 -2.72 -9.32
N ALA A 139 6.51 -2.89 -8.39
CA ALA A 139 6.04 -1.79 -7.56
C ALA A 139 7.15 -1.27 -6.64
N ASN A 140 7.02 -0.05 -6.14
CA ASN A 140 7.98 0.53 -5.22
C ASN A 140 7.40 1.66 -4.38
N PHE A 141 8.07 1.95 -3.28
CA PHE A 141 7.87 3.18 -2.51
C PHE A 141 9.04 4.13 -2.71
N ILE A 142 8.71 5.42 -2.74
CA ILE A 142 9.62 6.51 -2.46
C ILE A 142 9.22 7.13 -1.13
N PHE A 143 10.12 7.04 -0.15
CA PHE A 143 9.99 7.76 1.12
C PHE A 143 10.80 9.04 1.06
N LYS A 144 10.22 10.15 1.52
CA LYS A 144 10.98 11.37 1.82
C LYS A 144 10.97 11.58 3.31
N TRP A 145 12.12 11.88 3.87
CA TRP A 145 12.29 12.00 5.31
C TRP A 145 13.28 13.11 5.64
N THR A 146 13.24 13.55 6.89
CA THR A 146 14.14 14.54 7.46
C THR A 146 14.56 14.11 8.87
N THR A 147 15.86 14.15 9.14
CA THR A 147 16.46 13.82 10.45
C THR A 147 17.52 14.86 10.79
N LYS A 148 17.95 14.97 12.05
CA LYS A 148 19.12 15.79 12.37
C LYS A 148 20.36 15.16 11.76
N ALA A 149 21.39 15.95 11.46
CA ALA A 149 22.64 15.43 10.90
C ALA A 149 23.34 14.37 11.78
N THR A 150 23.09 14.38 13.09
CA THR A 150 23.62 13.39 14.06
C THR A 150 22.72 12.19 14.28
N THR A 151 21.47 12.22 13.79
CA THR A 151 20.48 11.17 13.96
C THR A 151 20.58 10.19 12.78
N PRO A 152 20.65 8.87 13.04
CA PRO A 152 20.61 7.87 11.98
C PRO A 152 19.42 8.06 11.02
N GLU A 153 19.63 7.71 9.76
CA GLU A 153 18.54 7.72 8.77
C GLU A 153 17.48 6.67 9.13
N PRO A 154 16.20 6.87 8.74
CA PRO A 154 15.16 5.88 8.98
C PRO A 154 15.45 4.59 8.22
N TYR A 155 15.11 3.45 8.83
CA TYR A 155 15.22 2.14 8.19
C TYR A 155 13.87 1.73 7.61
N PHE A 156 13.88 1.40 6.32
CA PHE A 156 12.71 0.94 5.59
C PHE A 156 12.93 -0.48 5.14
N GLU A 157 11.99 -1.36 5.47
CA GLU A 157 11.98 -2.74 5.00
C GLU A 157 10.57 -3.12 4.58
N ALA A 158 10.47 -4.17 3.79
CA ALA A 158 9.18 -4.79 3.56
C ALA A 158 9.29 -6.31 3.47
N ILE A 159 8.27 -6.97 3.99
CA ILE A 159 8.11 -8.42 3.98
C ILE A 159 6.98 -8.74 3.02
N MET A 160 7.29 -9.56 2.02
CA MET A 160 6.31 -10.12 1.10
C MET A 160 5.93 -11.50 1.58
N THR A 161 4.63 -11.79 1.70
CA THR A 161 4.14 -13.09 2.15
C THR A 161 3.00 -13.59 1.27
N SER A 162 3.02 -14.88 0.93
CA SER A 162 1.88 -15.59 0.35
C SER A 162 1.64 -16.90 1.08
N LEU A 163 0.37 -17.15 1.39
CA LEU A 163 -0.10 -18.34 2.09
C LEU A 163 -1.08 -19.18 1.23
N ARG A 164 -1.25 -18.85 -0.06
CA ARG A 164 -2.25 -19.51 -0.93
C ARG A 164 -1.86 -20.91 -1.40
N SER A 165 -0.59 -21.26 -1.38
CA SER A 165 -0.09 -22.58 -1.81
C SER A 165 0.25 -23.46 -0.62
N SER A 166 0.33 -24.79 -0.85
CA SER A 166 0.82 -25.76 0.14
C SER A 166 2.25 -25.48 0.61
N GLN A 167 2.99 -24.65 -0.13
CA GLN A 167 4.25 -24.05 0.28
C GLN A 167 4.02 -22.56 0.47
N GLY A 168 4.12 -22.07 1.69
CA GLY A 168 4.15 -20.63 1.96
C GLY A 168 5.48 -20.04 1.48
N LEU A 169 5.44 -18.82 0.97
CA LEU A 169 6.63 -18.06 0.59
C LEU A 169 6.69 -16.78 1.43
N SER A 170 7.88 -16.46 1.90
CA SER A 170 8.18 -15.14 2.43
C SER A 170 9.57 -14.69 2.03
N PHE A 171 9.73 -13.41 1.72
CA PHE A 171 11.03 -12.79 1.49
C PHE A 171 10.99 -11.31 1.89
N THR A 172 12.16 -10.71 2.05
CA THR A 172 12.28 -9.31 2.45
C THR A 172 12.93 -8.48 1.37
N THR A 173 12.63 -7.18 1.41
CA THR A 173 13.30 -6.13 0.65
C THR A 173 13.75 -5.05 1.63
N VAL A 174 14.85 -4.38 1.31
CA VAL A 174 15.42 -3.33 2.16
C VAL A 174 15.52 -2.07 1.33
N GLY A 175 15.18 -0.95 1.97
CA GLY A 175 15.24 0.37 1.37
C GLY A 175 16.68 0.78 1.06
N ARG A 176 16.86 1.46 -0.07
CA ARG A 176 18.14 2.04 -0.50
C ARG A 176 18.01 3.55 -0.59
N ARG A 177 18.92 4.29 0.06
CA ARG A 177 19.01 5.74 -0.11
C ARG A 177 19.24 6.09 -1.59
N VAL A 178 18.52 7.09 -2.07
CA VAL A 178 18.58 7.60 -3.44
C VAL A 178 18.62 9.12 -3.42
N GLU A 179 19.19 9.71 -4.47
CA GLU A 179 19.31 11.18 -4.64
C GLU A 179 17.98 11.79 -5.13
#